data_AF-A0A9Q1BM93-F1
#
_entry.id   AF-A0A9Q1BM93-F1
#
_cell.length_a   1.000
_cell.length_b   1.000
_cell.length_c   1.000
_cell.angle_alpha   90.00
_cell.angle_beta   90.00
_cell.angle_gamma   90.00
#
_symmetry.space_group_name_H-M   'P 1'
#
loop_
_entity.id
_entity.type
_entity.pdbx_description
1 polymer ?
#
loop_
_entity_poly.entity_id
_entity_poly.type
_entity_poly.pdbx_seq_one_letter_code
_entity_poly.pdbx_strand_id
1 'polypeptide(L)'
;MEYGFDRVNFGYSTKNIPLPPRKSYFKKFISKTESFLRNVIWRTYFFLNPEASVNKNEHYGFRSTKAPPQIPELKEFEDGMMSLIQNIKFNNNHKPFQTQLQTDTNKIKTDTSVYVAADKTNNFYKLQPEQYNKLVQQNVNKAYKKAPPSTRHEITAMDKRRKEVPVSPT
;
A
#
# COMPACT_ATOMS: atom_id res chain seq x y z
N MET A 1 -21.64 -28.01 4.81
CA MET A 1 -20.83 -27.43 5.90
C MET A 1 -21.19 -25.97 5.98
N GLU A 2 -22.13 -25.64 6.87
CA GLU A 2 -22.41 -24.27 7.23
C GLU A 2 -21.27 -23.86 8.15
N TYR A 3 -20.27 -23.20 7.58
CA TYR A 3 -19.20 -22.65 8.39
C TYR A 3 -19.83 -21.50 9.19
N GLY A 4 -19.90 -21.63 10.52
CA GLY A 4 -20.52 -20.65 11.42
C GLY A 4 -19.73 -19.34 11.47
N PHE A 5 -19.73 -18.60 10.36
CA PHE A 5 -19.05 -17.32 10.22
C PHE A 5 -19.95 -16.20 10.68
N ASP A 6 -19.37 -15.25 11.40
CA ASP A 6 -20.09 -14.05 11.79
C ASP A 6 -20.25 -13.14 10.57
N ARG A 7 -21.51 -12.97 10.14
CA ARG A 7 -21.86 -12.06 9.06
C ARG A 7 -21.82 -10.62 9.57
N VAL A 8 -21.01 -9.79 8.94
CA VAL A 8 -20.86 -8.36 9.22
C VAL A 8 -21.37 -7.55 8.04
N ASN A 9 -22.17 -6.53 8.31
CA ASN A 9 -22.61 -5.57 7.30
C ASN A 9 -22.44 -4.15 7.84
N PHE A 10 -21.67 -3.33 7.13
CA PHE A 10 -21.37 -1.96 7.53
C PHE A 10 -22.48 -0.96 7.16
N GLY A 11 -23.41 -1.34 6.28
CA GLY A 11 -24.53 -0.49 5.86
C GLY A 11 -24.15 0.63 4.90
N TYR A 12 -22.92 0.66 4.40
CA TYR A 12 -22.43 1.65 3.45
C TYR A 12 -21.39 1.06 2.48
N SER A 13 -21.09 1.78 1.39
CA SER A 13 -20.08 1.37 0.41
C SER A 13 -18.67 1.38 1.01
N THR A 14 -17.89 0.33 0.74
CA THR A 14 -16.48 0.22 1.15
C THR A 14 -15.56 1.20 0.41
N LYS A 15 -16.06 1.85 -0.64
CA LYS A 15 -15.38 2.93 -1.36
C LYS A 15 -15.47 4.28 -0.63
N ASN A 16 -16.24 4.36 0.45
CA ASN A 16 -16.35 5.59 1.24
C ASN A 16 -15.04 5.85 1.99
N ILE A 17 -14.52 7.06 1.87
CA ILE A 17 -13.22 7.44 2.42
C ILE A 17 -13.45 8.32 3.67
N PRO A 18 -12.82 7.97 4.81
CA PRO A 18 -12.91 8.79 6.00
C PRO A 18 -12.15 10.11 5.79
N LEU A 19 -12.68 11.19 6.37
CA LEU A 19 -11.97 12.46 6.41
C LEU A 19 -10.71 12.32 7.29
N PRO A 20 -9.54 12.74 6.79
CA PRO A 20 -8.33 12.64 7.57
C PRO A 20 -8.38 13.60 8.76
N PRO A 21 -7.82 13.21 9.93
CA PRO A 21 -7.65 14.14 11.04
C PRO A 21 -6.82 15.35 10.62
N ARG A 22 -7.12 16.52 11.20
CA ARG A 22 -6.43 17.78 10.93
C ARG A 22 -4.89 17.64 10.93
N LYS A 23 -4.33 16.94 11.93
CA LYS A 23 -2.87 16.70 12.03
C LYS A 23 -2.31 15.92 10.83
N SER A 24 -3.03 14.89 10.37
CA SER A 24 -2.62 14.08 9.21
C SER A 24 -2.66 14.90 7.92
N TYR A 25 -3.74 15.68 7.74
CA TYR A 25 -3.86 16.61 6.62
C TYR A 25 -2.69 17.61 6.61
N PHE A 26 -2.44 18.31 7.72
CA PHE A 26 -1.37 19.31 7.80
C PHE A 26 0.01 18.70 7.52
N LYS A 27 0.31 17.53 8.06
CA LYS A 27 1.58 16.84 7.77
C LYS A 27 1.77 16.59 6.28
N LYS A 28 0.72 16.13 5.59
CA LYS A 28 0.78 15.89 4.15
C LYS A 28 0.84 17.18 3.36
N PHE A 29 0.09 18.19 3.78
CA PHE A 29 0.04 19.50 3.14
C PHE A 29 1.39 20.21 3.20
N ILE A 30 1.99 20.31 4.40
CA ILE A 30 3.33 20.89 4.61
C ILE A 30 4.36 20.16 3.75
N SER A 31 4.38 18.83 3.79
CA SER A 31 5.31 18.02 2.97
C SER A 31 5.17 18.29 1.47
N LYS A 32 3.95 18.54 0.97
CA LYS A 32 3.72 18.86 -0.44
C LYS A 32 4.13 20.29 -0.78
N THR A 33 3.86 21.24 0.11
CA THR A 33 4.30 22.63 -0.05
C THR A 33 5.83 22.73 -0.03
N GLU A 34 6.51 22.05 0.90
CA GLU A 34 7.98 21.99 0.94
C GLU A 34 8.55 21.38 -0.35
N SER A 35 7.96 20.30 -0.85
CA SER A 35 8.38 19.70 -2.12
C SER A 35 8.21 20.66 -3.29
N PHE A 36 7.14 21.46 -3.29
CA PHE A 36 6.90 22.47 -4.30
C PHE A 36 7.91 23.61 -4.20
N LEU A 37 8.11 24.19 -3.02
CA LEU A 37 9.07 25.27 -2.78
C LEU A 37 10.49 24.83 -3.19
N ARG A 38 10.92 23.63 -2.77
CA ARG A 38 12.22 23.06 -3.19
C ARG A 38 12.37 23.02 -4.70
N ASN A 39 11.33 22.60 -5.43
CA ASN A 39 11.38 22.55 -6.90
C ASN A 39 11.45 23.94 -7.53
N VAL A 40 10.73 24.92 -6.97
CA VAL A 40 10.78 26.31 -7.43
C VAL A 40 12.18 26.88 -7.20
N ILE A 41 12.73 26.75 -5.99
CA ILE A 41 14.05 27.26 -5.65
C ILE A 41 15.12 26.63 -6.54
N TRP A 42 15.09 25.31 -6.75
CA TRP A 42 16.04 24.65 -7.65
C TRP A 42 15.93 25.17 -9.08
N ARG A 43 14.72 25.36 -9.60
CA ARG A 43 14.51 25.91 -10.95
C ARG A 43 15.05 27.33 -11.06
N THR A 44 14.76 28.19 -10.08
CA THR A 44 15.25 29.56 -10.05
C THR A 44 16.77 29.59 -9.93
N TYR A 45 17.36 28.73 -9.09
CA TYR A 45 18.82 28.63 -8.94
C TYR A 45 19.50 28.31 -10.27
N PHE A 46 19.02 27.30 -11.00
CA PHE A 46 19.60 26.93 -12.30
C PHE A 46 19.32 27.97 -13.39
N PHE A 47 18.23 28.72 -13.28
CA PHE A 47 17.95 29.85 -14.17
C PHE A 47 18.94 31.01 -13.95
N LEU A 48 19.22 31.35 -12.68
CA LEU A 48 20.15 32.42 -12.32
C LEU A 48 21.62 32.03 -12.49
N ASN A 49 21.93 30.72 -12.42
CA ASN A 49 23.28 30.19 -12.55
C ASN A 49 23.36 29.17 -13.71
N PRO A 50 23.35 29.63 -14.98
CA PRO A 50 23.43 28.74 -16.14
C PRO A 50 24.68 27.84 -16.10
N GLU A 51 25.80 28.37 -15.61
CA GLU A 51 27.08 27.65 -15.46
C GLU A 51 26.98 26.43 -14.52
N ALA A 52 26.09 26.46 -13.54
CA ALA A 52 25.87 25.34 -12.62
C ALA A 52 25.22 24.14 -13.32
N SER A 53 24.58 24.35 -14.47
CA SER A 53 23.96 23.29 -15.28
C SER A 53 24.95 22.56 -16.21
N VAL A 54 26.13 23.16 -16.43
CA VAL A 54 27.14 22.67 -17.39
C VAL A 54 27.84 21.42 -16.86
N ASN A 55 27.99 21.30 -15.53
CA ASN A 55 28.50 20.10 -14.87
C ASN A 55 27.41 19.03 -14.76
N LYS A 56 27.14 18.32 -15.85
CA LYS A 56 26.28 17.11 -15.86
C LYS A 56 26.99 15.98 -15.13
N ASN A 57 26.93 15.99 -13.81
CA ASN A 57 27.30 14.82 -13.04
C ASN A 57 26.35 13.66 -13.42
N GLU A 58 26.89 12.45 -13.59
CA GLU A 58 26.07 11.27 -13.87
C GLU A 58 25.38 10.82 -12.58
N HIS A 59 24.09 11.11 -12.46
CA HIS A 59 23.34 10.77 -11.23
C HIS A 59 22.67 9.39 -11.29
N TYR A 60 22.86 8.58 -12.34
CA TYR A 60 22.24 7.25 -12.56
C TYR A 60 20.74 7.16 -12.15
N GLY A 61 19.97 8.25 -12.31
CA GLY A 61 18.55 8.32 -11.92
C GLY A 61 18.27 8.56 -10.42
N PHE A 62 19.30 8.64 -9.57
CA PHE A 62 19.14 8.99 -8.16
C PHE A 62 18.84 10.48 -7.98
N ARG A 63 17.87 10.78 -7.11
CA ARG A 63 17.52 12.16 -6.77
C ARG A 63 18.58 12.78 -5.86
N SER A 64 18.93 14.04 -6.11
CA SER A 64 19.82 14.79 -5.23
C SER A 64 19.23 14.91 -3.83
N THR A 65 20.05 14.66 -2.81
CA THR A 65 19.72 14.87 -1.39
C THR A 65 20.07 16.28 -0.90
N LYS A 66 20.68 17.10 -1.76
CA LYS A 66 21.13 18.45 -1.39
C LYS A 66 19.94 19.35 -1.06
N ALA A 67 20.11 20.17 -0.03
CA ALA A 67 19.17 21.26 0.25
C ALA A 67 19.31 22.35 -0.82
N PRO A 68 18.21 23.00 -1.23
CA PRO A 68 18.30 24.13 -2.14
C PRO A 68 19.00 25.32 -1.47
N PRO A 69 19.73 26.14 -2.24
CA PRO A 69 20.34 27.37 -1.71
C PRO A 69 19.27 28.42 -1.39
N GLN A 70 19.59 29.36 -0.50
CA GLN A 70 18.70 30.49 -0.21
C GLN A 70 18.81 31.52 -1.35
N ILE A 71 17.66 31.93 -1.90
CA ILE A 71 17.57 32.92 -2.98
C ILE A 71 16.79 34.12 -2.43
N PRO A 72 17.42 35.30 -2.26
CA PRO A 72 16.78 36.45 -1.61
C PRO A 72 15.52 36.92 -2.34
N GLU A 73 15.47 36.80 -3.67
CA GLU A 73 14.33 37.17 -4.52
C GLU A 73 13.09 36.31 -4.28
N LEU A 74 13.27 35.08 -3.77
CA LEU A 74 12.16 34.15 -3.47
C LEU A 74 11.68 34.23 -2.02
N LYS A 75 12.37 35.00 -1.17
CA LYS A 75 12.09 35.03 0.27
C LYS A 75 10.67 35.49 0.57
N GLU A 76 10.22 36.58 -0.05
CA GLU A 76 8.86 37.09 0.13
C GLU A 76 7.78 36.09 -0.31
N PHE A 77 8.07 35.33 -1.38
CA PHE A 77 7.19 34.28 -1.86
C PHE A 77 7.10 33.10 -0.88
N GLU A 78 8.25 32.64 -0.37
CA GLU A 78 8.31 31.58 0.64
C GLU A 78 7.56 31.98 1.93
N ASP A 79 7.79 33.19 2.42
CA ASP A 79 7.12 33.73 3.61
C ASP A 79 5.61 33.86 3.39
N GLY A 80 5.19 34.34 2.21
CA GLY A 80 3.77 34.40 1.82
C GLY A 80 3.10 33.02 1.77
N MET A 81 3.80 32.01 1.23
CA MET A 81 3.32 30.63 1.21
C MET A 81 3.20 30.05 2.63
N MET A 82 4.16 30.31 3.51
CA MET A 82 4.09 29.90 4.91
C MET A 82 2.93 30.56 5.65
N SER A 83 2.72 31.87 5.43
CA SER A 83 1.58 32.61 5.97
C SER A 83 0.24 32.02 5.49
N LEU A 84 0.13 31.66 4.20
CA LEU A 84 -1.07 31.02 3.66
C LEU A 84 -1.36 29.70 4.37
N ILE A 85 -0.34 28.84 4.59
CA ILE A 85 -0.48 27.57 5.30
C ILE A 85 -0.99 27.77 6.72
N GLN A 86 -0.45 28.77 7.43
CA GLN A 86 -0.83 29.08 8.82
C GLN A 86 -2.27 29.58 8.93
N ASN A 87 -2.74 30.33 7.92
CA ASN A 87 -4.06 30.95 7.91
C ASN A 87 -5.19 30.01 7.47
N ILE A 88 -4.91 28.74 7.15
CA ILE A 88 -5.96 27.77 6.75
C ILE A 88 -6.88 27.47 7.94
N LYS A 89 -8.16 27.83 7.77
CA LYS A 89 -9.23 27.52 8.71
C LYS A 89 -9.96 26.23 8.30
N PHE A 90 -10.25 25.38 9.28
CA PHE A 90 -11.01 24.15 9.09
C PHE A 90 -12.38 24.31 9.71
N ASN A 91 -13.42 23.94 8.97
CA ASN A 91 -14.76 23.89 9.50
C ASN A 91 -14.94 22.59 10.29
N ASN A 92 -15.44 22.69 11.52
CA ASN A 92 -15.75 21.53 12.34
C ASN A 92 -17.13 20.97 11.96
N ASN A 93 -17.24 20.42 10.75
CA ASN A 93 -18.47 19.77 10.30
C ASN A 93 -18.51 18.34 10.85
N HIS A 94 -19.11 18.16 12.04
CA HIS A 94 -19.28 16.86 12.65
C HIS A 94 -20.37 16.06 11.90
N LYS A 95 -19.96 15.27 10.91
CA LYS A 95 -20.85 14.39 10.16
C LYS A 95 -20.95 13.03 10.88
N PRO A 96 -22.13 12.61 11.38
CA PRO A 96 -22.30 11.32 12.06
C PRO A 96 -21.75 10.13 11.27
N PHE A 97 -21.95 10.15 9.95
CA PHE A 97 -21.43 9.14 9.04
C PHE A 97 -19.89 9.02 9.06
N GLN A 98 -19.18 10.14 9.16
CA GLN A 98 -17.70 10.14 9.20
C GLN A 98 -17.18 9.58 10.52
N THR A 99 -17.87 9.90 11.63
CA THR A 99 -17.57 9.33 12.95
C THR A 99 -17.78 7.82 12.94
N GLN A 100 -18.90 7.33 12.40
CA GLN A 100 -19.17 5.90 12.24
C GLN A 100 -18.08 5.21 11.42
N LEU A 101 -17.74 5.76 10.25
CA LEU A 101 -16.73 5.21 9.36
C LEU A 101 -15.34 5.11 10.03
N GLN A 102 -14.99 6.11 10.83
CA GLN A 102 -13.74 6.11 11.58
C GLN A 102 -13.74 5.09 12.72
N THR A 103 -14.83 4.97 13.46
CA THR A 103 -15.01 3.96 14.51
C THR A 103 -14.89 2.55 13.93
N ASP A 104 -15.56 2.27 12.81
CA ASP A 104 -15.52 0.96 12.18
C ASP A 104 -14.15 0.65 11.58
N THR A 105 -13.47 1.65 10.99
CA THR A 105 -12.07 1.51 10.55
C THR A 105 -11.14 1.16 11.72
N ASN A 106 -11.31 1.83 12.87
CA ASN A 106 -10.49 1.56 14.04
C ASN A 106 -10.75 0.17 14.60
N LYS A 107 -12.03 -0.25 14.70
CA LYS A 107 -12.40 -1.61 15.11
C LYS A 107 -11.70 -2.66 14.23
N ILE A 108 -11.78 -2.51 12.91
CA ILE A 108 -11.14 -3.45 11.96
C ILE A 108 -9.62 -3.49 12.13
N LYS A 109 -8.97 -2.34 12.39
CA LYS A 109 -7.52 -2.28 12.59
C LYS A 109 -7.06 -2.91 13.89
N THR A 110 -7.88 -2.84 14.95
CA THR A 110 -7.55 -3.38 16.27
C THR A 110 -7.95 -4.84 16.42
N ASP A 111 -8.87 -5.33 15.59
CA ASP A 111 -9.30 -6.73 15.63
C ASP A 111 -8.21 -7.65 15.06
N THR A 112 -8.01 -8.80 15.71
CA THR A 112 -7.09 -9.85 15.27
C THR A 112 -7.69 -10.68 14.11
N SER A 113 -9.01 -10.58 13.92
CA SER A 113 -9.77 -11.35 12.95
C SER A 113 -9.67 -10.78 11.53
N VAL A 114 -9.85 -11.63 10.53
CA VAL A 114 -9.89 -11.26 9.11
C VAL A 114 -11.33 -11.01 8.67
N TYR A 115 -11.55 -9.94 7.92
CA TYR A 115 -12.83 -9.62 7.28
C TYR A 115 -12.75 -9.92 5.79
N VAL A 116 -13.52 -10.89 5.30
CA VAL A 116 -13.53 -11.32 3.90
C VAL A 116 -14.82 -10.85 3.24
N ALA A 117 -14.70 -10.14 2.11
CA ALA A 117 -15.86 -9.70 1.34
C ALA A 117 -16.58 -10.90 0.70
N ALA A 118 -17.91 -10.88 0.72
CA ALA A 118 -18.72 -11.79 -0.06
C ALA A 118 -18.70 -11.37 -1.54
N ASP A 119 -18.68 -12.34 -2.46
CA ASP A 119 -18.55 -12.10 -3.90
C ASP A 119 -19.65 -11.16 -4.47
N LYS A 120 -20.92 -11.47 -4.18
CA LYS A 120 -22.07 -10.80 -4.82
C LYS A 120 -22.84 -9.85 -3.93
N THR A 121 -22.40 -9.62 -2.69
CA THR A 121 -23.17 -8.85 -1.70
C THR A 121 -22.28 -7.92 -0.90
N ASN A 122 -22.85 -6.85 -0.33
CA ASN A 122 -22.14 -5.93 0.57
C ASN A 122 -21.81 -6.54 1.95
N ASN A 123 -21.99 -7.85 2.11
CA ASN A 123 -21.70 -8.53 3.37
C ASN A 123 -20.22 -8.89 3.45
N PHE A 124 -19.74 -8.92 4.68
CA PHE A 124 -18.43 -9.42 5.07
C PHE A 124 -18.61 -10.61 5.99
N TYR A 125 -17.65 -11.53 5.95
CA TYR A 125 -17.55 -12.62 6.90
C TYR A 125 -16.32 -12.39 7.77
N LYS A 126 -16.52 -12.38 9.09
CA LYS A 126 -15.44 -12.30 10.05
C LYS A 126 -14.95 -13.71 10.40
N LEU A 127 -13.64 -13.90 10.33
CA LEU A 127 -12.98 -15.21 10.43
C LEU A 127 -11.70 -15.09 11.24
N GLN A 128 -11.30 -16.16 11.93
CA GLN A 128 -9.93 -16.24 12.45
C GLN A 128 -8.94 -16.51 11.31
N PRO A 129 -7.70 -15.97 11.37
CA PRO A 129 -6.70 -16.15 10.32
C PRO A 129 -6.44 -17.63 9.96
N GLU A 130 -6.42 -18.52 10.96
CA GLU A 130 -6.21 -19.96 10.76
C GLU A 130 -7.32 -20.60 9.93
N GLN A 131 -8.58 -20.25 10.23
CA GLN A 131 -9.75 -20.75 9.50
C GLN A 131 -9.73 -20.25 8.06
N TYR A 132 -9.38 -18.97 7.86
CA TYR A 132 -9.22 -18.41 6.52
C TYR A 132 -8.15 -19.15 5.71
N ASN A 133 -6.97 -19.38 6.28
CA ASN A 133 -5.88 -20.09 5.62
C ASN A 133 -6.28 -21.53 5.23
N LYS A 134 -7.01 -22.22 6.10
CA LYS A 134 -7.55 -23.56 5.81
C LYS A 134 -8.51 -23.54 4.63
N LEU A 135 -9.41 -22.55 4.55
CA LEU A 135 -10.33 -22.39 3.42
C LEU A 135 -9.58 -22.13 2.12
N VAL A 136 -8.58 -21.24 2.15
CA VAL A 136 -7.73 -20.95 0.99
C VAL A 136 -7.04 -22.23 0.52
N GLN A 137 -6.41 -22.99 1.43
CA GLN A 137 -5.76 -24.25 1.08
C GLN A 137 -6.73 -25.30 0.52
N GLN A 138 -7.92 -25.42 1.11
CA GLN A 138 -8.95 -26.35 0.62
C GLN A 138 -9.45 -25.97 -0.79
N ASN A 139 -9.65 -24.67 -1.04
CA ASN A 139 -10.05 -24.17 -2.35
C ASN A 139 -8.97 -24.37 -3.40
N VAL A 140 -7.71 -24.05 -3.10
CA VAL A 140 -6.56 -24.26 -4.01
C VAL A 140 -6.39 -25.74 -4.31
N ASN A 141 -6.51 -26.60 -3.30
CA ASN A 141 -6.30 -28.04 -3.46
C ASN A 141 -7.55 -28.80 -3.93
N LYS A 142 -8.67 -28.12 -4.21
CA LYS A 142 -9.95 -28.77 -4.54
C LYS A 142 -9.88 -29.68 -5.77
N ALA A 143 -9.09 -29.29 -6.76
CA ALA A 143 -8.87 -30.06 -7.99
C ALA A 143 -7.77 -31.13 -7.85
N TYR A 144 -6.99 -31.09 -6.77
CA TYR A 144 -5.86 -32.01 -6.56
C TYR A 144 -6.30 -33.23 -5.76
N LYS A 145 -6.17 -34.42 -6.35
CA LYS A 145 -6.27 -35.69 -5.61
C LYS A 145 -4.90 -36.04 -5.05
N LYS A 146 -4.82 -36.32 -3.74
CA LYS A 146 -3.59 -36.85 -3.15
C LYS A 146 -3.35 -38.24 -3.74
N ALA A 147 -2.17 -38.44 -4.34
CA ALA A 147 -1.75 -39.76 -4.79
C ALA A 147 -1.56 -40.70 -3.58
N PRO A 148 -1.79 -42.01 -3.74
CA PRO A 148 -1.53 -42.96 -2.68
C PRO A 148 -0.04 -42.97 -2.27
N PRO A 149 0.28 -43.33 -1.01
CA PRO A 149 1.67 -43.35 -0.53
C PRO A 149 2.59 -44.26 -1.35
N SER A 150 2.04 -45.31 -1.97
CA SER A 150 2.78 -46.24 -2.83
C SER A 150 3.36 -45.58 -4.08
N THR A 151 2.69 -44.56 -4.61
CA THR A 151 3.10 -43.86 -5.84
C THR A 151 4.48 -43.20 -5.69
N ARG A 152 4.84 -42.75 -4.48
CA ARG A 152 6.17 -42.17 -4.21
C ARG A 152 7.28 -43.22 -4.34
N HIS A 153 7.04 -44.43 -3.83
CA HIS A 153 7.97 -45.55 -3.93
C HIS A 153 8.09 -46.04 -5.38
N GLU A 154 6.97 -46.09 -6.12
CA GLU A 154 6.93 -46.46 -7.54
C GLU A 154 7.72 -45.46 -8.40
N ILE A 155 7.54 -44.15 -8.21
CA ILE A 155 8.29 -43.11 -8.93
C ILE A 155 9.80 -43.22 -8.63
N THR A 156 10.16 -43.41 -7.35
CA THR A 156 11.57 -43.52 -6.94
C THR A 156 12.22 -44.79 -7.50
N ALA A 157 11.47 -45.89 -7.60
CA ALA A 157 11.92 -47.13 -8.22
C ALA A 157 12.09 -46.96 -9.75
N MET A 158 11.18 -46.24 -10.41
CA MET A 158 11.28 -45.94 -11.85
C MET A 158 12.48 -45.01 -12.16
N ASP A 159 12.73 -43.99 -11.34
CA ASP A 159 13.88 -43.08 -11.52
C ASP A 159 15.22 -43.79 -11.37
N LYS A 160 15.33 -44.75 -10.44
CA LYS A 160 16.53 -45.61 -10.32
C LYS A 160 16.74 -46.46 -11.57
N ARG A 161 15.68 -47.10 -12.08
CA ARG A 161 15.76 -47.90 -13.33
C ARG A 161 16.13 -47.07 -14.55
N ARG A 162 15.68 -45.82 -14.66
CA ARG A 162 16.05 -44.92 -15.77
C ARG A 162 17.52 -44.51 -15.77
N LYS A 163 18.16 -44.45 -14.59
CA LYS A 163 19.61 -44.20 -14.48
C LYS A 163 20.46 -45.40 -14.88
N GLU A 164 19.90 -46.61 -14.85
CA GLU A 164 20.61 -47.86 -15.15
C GLU A 164 20.53 -48.26 -16.64
N VAL A 165 19.77 -47.54 -17.47
CA VAL A 165 19.80 -47.75 -18.92
C VAL A 165 21.10 -47.16 -19.48
N PRO A 166 22.01 -47.96 -20.07
CA PRO A 166 23.22 -47.44 -20.66
C PRO A 166 22.86 -46.64 -21.91
N VAL A 167 23.31 -45.38 -21.98
CA VAL A 167 23.33 -44.62 -23.23
C VAL A 167 24.21 -45.38 -24.20
N SER A 168 23.61 -45.96 -25.24
CA SER A 168 24.35 -46.63 -26.31
C SER A 168 25.22 -45.59 -27.04
N PRO A 169 26.54 -45.77 -27.14
CA PRO A 169 27.38 -44.84 -27.88
C PRO A 169 27.11 -45.01 -29.38
N THR A 170 26.71 -43.92 -30.03
CA THR A 170 26.78 -43.72 -31.49
C THR A 170 28.21 -43.69 -31.98
#